data_AF-A0A946TUH7-F1
#
_entry.id   AF-A0A946TUH7-F1
#
_cell.length_a   1.000
_cell.length_b   1.000
_cell.length_c   1.000
_cell.angle_alpha   90.00
_cell.angle_beta   90.00
_cell.angle_gamma   90.00
#
_symmetry.space_group_name_H-M   'P 1'
#
loop_
_entity.id
_entity.type
_entity.pdbx_description
1 polymer ?
#
loop_
_entity_poly.entity_id
_entity_poly.type
_entity_poly.pdbx_seq_one_letter_code
_entity_poly.pdbx_strand_id
1 'polypeptide(L)'
;VVSDGSDGDRMPEYDQYIAESTNYQPFTSYGWKKQTDQPNPLLKRWEKKLSDESNRLAQGELSSSKVKISKQKIETLNREIADMKARSFLIARADPFIVIPSWMRLYASQNKFAPSVGDYVAIIFEGRILPAIIGDTGPTWKLGEASLRVAKELNSNATSYKRPVSDLKVSYLIFPQSADSASAPDMDKWFDKVQSLLGEVGDLGEGVKLFRWPNYFNKKEE
;
A
#
# COMPACT_ATOMS: atom_id res chain seq x y z
N VAL A 1 0.56 -3.98 10.19
CA VAL A 1 -0.31 -2.87 9.76
C VAL A 1 0.57 -1.96 8.95
N VAL A 2 0.19 -1.69 7.72
CA VAL A 2 0.95 -0.82 6.83
C VAL A 2 0.52 0.62 7.08
N SER A 3 1.49 1.52 7.17
CA SER A 3 1.24 2.97 7.26
C SER A 3 1.76 3.74 6.05
N ASP A 4 2.49 3.05 5.18
CA ASP A 4 3.26 3.59 4.07
C ASP A 4 2.38 3.96 2.86
N GLY A 5 3.04 4.57 1.88
CA GLY A 5 2.49 4.81 0.56
C GLY A 5 1.99 6.24 0.34
N SER A 6 2.21 6.75 -0.87
CA SER A 6 2.06 8.17 -1.17
C SER A 6 1.44 8.46 -2.53
N ASP A 7 0.63 9.51 -2.58
CA ASP A 7 0.02 9.99 -3.82
C ASP A 7 -0.13 11.51 -3.79
N GLY A 8 0.73 12.21 -4.53
CA GLY A 8 0.67 13.67 -4.61
C GLY A 8 -0.59 14.21 -5.29
N ASP A 9 -1.28 13.42 -6.13
CA ASP A 9 -2.49 13.86 -6.83
C ASP A 9 -3.70 13.91 -5.87
N ARG A 10 -3.79 12.96 -4.91
CA ARG A 10 -4.90 12.88 -3.95
C ARG A 10 -4.56 13.43 -2.56
N MET A 11 -3.29 13.41 -2.17
CA MET A 11 -2.82 13.83 -0.85
C MET A 11 -1.54 14.67 -1.00
N PRO A 12 -1.66 15.94 -1.44
CA PRO A 12 -0.51 16.83 -1.63
C PRO A 12 0.15 17.28 -0.33
N GLU A 13 -0.53 17.09 0.81
CA GLU A 13 -0.04 17.40 2.15
C GLU A 13 -0.17 16.17 3.04
N TYR A 14 0.85 15.92 3.88
CA TYR A 14 0.81 14.87 4.89
C TYR A 14 0.99 15.45 6.28
N ASP A 15 0.42 14.73 7.25
CA ASP A 15 0.76 14.88 8.66
C ASP A 15 2.26 14.61 8.87
N GLN A 16 3.00 15.67 9.23
CA GLN A 16 4.44 15.64 9.45
C GLN A 16 4.85 14.56 10.44
N TYR A 17 4.04 14.28 11.47
CA TYR A 17 4.36 13.28 12.49
C TYR A 17 4.53 11.86 11.92
N ILE A 18 3.84 11.54 10.82
CA ILE A 18 3.94 10.23 10.16
C ILE A 18 4.91 10.26 8.99
N ALA A 19 4.88 11.33 8.19
CA ALA A 19 5.77 11.52 7.06
C ALA A 19 7.25 11.63 7.45
N GLU A 20 7.54 12.07 8.68
CA GLU A 20 8.92 12.20 9.19
C GLU A 20 9.45 10.94 9.87
N SER A 21 8.59 9.94 10.12
CA SER A 21 9.03 8.65 10.66
C SER A 21 10.15 8.06 9.79
N THR A 22 11.20 7.57 10.44
CA THR A 22 12.39 7.00 9.78
C THR A 22 12.03 5.84 8.86
N ASN A 23 11.00 5.07 9.23
CA ASN A 23 10.62 3.85 8.54
C ASN A 23 9.52 4.05 7.49
N TYR A 24 8.97 5.27 7.37
CA TYR A 24 7.91 5.55 6.40
C TYR A 24 8.46 5.45 4.98
N GLN A 25 7.81 4.65 4.14
CA GLN A 25 8.12 4.53 2.72
C GLN A 25 7.01 5.15 1.85
N PRO A 26 7.35 5.89 0.77
CA PRO A 26 6.36 6.47 -0.13
C PRO A 26 5.72 5.44 -1.06
N PHE A 27 6.24 4.21 -1.07
CA PHE A 27 5.98 3.23 -2.12
C PHE A 27 5.13 2.08 -1.61
N THR A 28 4.21 1.64 -2.47
CA THR A 28 3.57 0.32 -2.40
C THR A 28 3.87 -0.40 -3.70
N SER A 29 3.79 -1.73 -3.71
CA SER A 29 3.95 -2.49 -4.97
C SER A 29 2.92 -2.10 -6.02
N TYR A 30 1.67 -1.79 -5.60
CA TYR A 30 0.66 -1.22 -6.48
C TYR A 30 0.92 0.28 -6.69
N GLY A 31 0.98 0.72 -7.95
CA GLY A 31 1.13 2.13 -8.28
C GLY A 31 0.87 2.41 -9.75
N TRP A 32 0.36 3.60 -10.05
CA TRP A 32 -0.07 4.03 -11.38
C TRP A 32 0.67 5.30 -11.79
N LYS A 33 0.54 5.70 -13.06
CA LYS A 33 1.14 6.95 -13.56
C LYS A 33 0.42 8.15 -12.93
N LYS A 34 1.18 9.18 -12.56
CA LYS A 34 0.59 10.45 -12.10
C LYS A 34 -0.36 11.04 -13.14
N GLN A 35 -1.40 11.68 -12.63
CA GLN A 35 -2.42 12.35 -13.42
C GLN A 35 -2.22 13.86 -13.45
N THR A 36 -1.43 14.42 -12.52
CA THR A 36 -1.15 15.84 -12.43
C THR A 36 0.35 16.12 -12.22
N ASP A 37 0.75 17.39 -12.35
CA ASP A 37 2.10 17.87 -12.06
C ASP A 37 2.32 18.12 -10.55
N GLN A 38 1.33 17.86 -9.70
CA GLN A 38 1.44 18.06 -8.26
C GLN A 38 2.56 17.16 -7.69
N PRO A 39 3.61 17.72 -7.07
CA PRO A 39 4.72 16.92 -6.59
C PRO A 39 4.30 15.97 -5.48
N ASN A 40 4.97 14.82 -5.40
CA ASN A 40 4.85 13.96 -4.24
C ASN A 40 5.35 14.73 -3.00
N PRO A 41 4.59 14.82 -1.91
CA PRO A 41 4.97 15.58 -0.72
C PRO A 41 6.23 15.07 0.00
N LEU A 42 6.60 13.80 -0.20
CA LEU A 42 7.83 13.23 0.35
C LEU A 42 9.06 13.48 -0.52
N LEU A 43 8.87 14.05 -1.73
CA LEU A 43 9.93 14.24 -2.70
C LEU A 43 11.10 15.06 -2.14
N LYS A 44 10.80 16.19 -1.48
CA LYS A 44 11.83 17.06 -0.87
C LYS A 44 12.69 16.32 0.16
N ARG A 45 12.08 15.43 0.96
CA ARG A 45 12.80 14.62 1.97
C ARG A 45 13.78 13.65 1.30
N TRP A 46 13.39 13.04 0.19
CA TRP A 46 14.26 12.13 -0.56
C TRP A 46 15.37 12.88 -1.30
N GLU A 47 15.07 14.01 -1.91
CA GLU A 47 16.07 14.88 -2.55
C GLU A 47 17.12 15.35 -1.52
N LYS A 48 16.68 15.68 -0.30
CA LYS A 48 17.60 15.96 0.82
C LYS A 48 18.46 14.74 1.17
N LYS A 49 17.87 13.55 1.34
CA LYS A 49 18.63 12.31 1.62
C LYS A 49 19.70 12.03 0.54
N LEU A 50 19.36 12.27 -0.73
CA LEU A 50 20.28 12.12 -1.86
C LEU A 50 21.42 13.13 -1.78
N SER A 51 21.11 14.40 -1.52
CA SER A 51 22.12 15.45 -1.35
C SER A 51 23.06 15.15 -0.18
N ASP A 52 22.51 14.80 0.98
CA ASP A 52 23.29 14.48 2.18
C ASP A 52 24.23 13.27 1.94
N GLU A 53 23.76 12.20 1.28
CA GLU A 53 24.61 11.03 0.96
C GLU A 53 25.67 11.35 -0.11
N SER A 54 25.33 12.17 -1.11
CA SER A 54 26.27 12.59 -2.15
C SER A 54 27.38 13.46 -1.58
N ASN A 55 27.05 14.38 -0.67
CA ASN A 55 28.03 15.21 0.05
C ASN A 55 28.95 14.35 0.92
N ARG A 56 28.40 13.35 1.63
CA ARG A 56 29.20 12.41 2.42
C ARG A 56 30.19 11.63 1.57
N LEU A 57 29.79 11.23 0.37
CA LEU A 57 30.68 10.54 -0.57
C LEU A 57 31.79 11.46 -1.08
N ALA A 58 31.47 12.74 -1.36
CA ALA A 58 32.42 13.73 -1.86
C ALA A 58 33.48 14.14 -0.84
N GLN A 59 33.19 14.07 0.47
CA GLN A 59 34.14 14.34 1.54
C GLN A 59 35.33 13.37 1.57
N GLY A 60 35.20 12.18 0.97
CA GLY A 60 36.34 11.26 0.79
C GLY A 60 36.83 10.53 2.05
N GLU A 61 36.18 10.71 3.20
CA GLU A 61 36.57 10.13 4.50
C GLU A 61 36.09 8.68 4.72
N LEU A 62 35.42 8.08 3.72
CA LEU A 62 34.79 6.77 3.83
C LEU A 62 35.74 5.63 3.45
N SER A 63 35.69 4.53 4.19
CA SER A 63 36.33 3.27 3.76
C SER A 63 35.75 2.76 2.44
N SER A 64 36.50 1.94 1.71
CA SER A 64 36.09 1.36 0.41
C SER A 64 34.74 0.62 0.48
N SER A 65 34.48 -0.11 1.57
CA SER A 65 33.20 -0.78 1.84
C SER A 65 32.04 0.21 1.98
N LYS A 66 32.25 1.32 2.72
CA LYS A 66 31.25 2.38 2.91
C LYS A 66 31.01 3.17 1.63
N VAL A 67 32.04 3.39 0.81
CA VAL A 67 31.91 4.00 -0.52
C VAL A 67 30.97 3.19 -1.41
N LYS A 68 31.12 1.86 -1.45
CA LYS A 68 30.25 0.98 -2.24
C LYS A 68 28.79 1.08 -1.79
N ILE A 69 28.54 1.01 -0.49
CA ILE A 69 27.18 1.13 0.09
C ILE A 69 26.57 2.50 -0.24
N SER A 70 27.34 3.58 -0.11
CA SER A 70 26.86 4.94 -0.38
C SER A 70 26.49 5.12 -1.85
N LYS A 71 27.29 4.58 -2.79
CA LYS A 71 26.96 4.58 -4.22
C LYS A 71 25.66 3.82 -4.53
N GLN A 72 25.48 2.64 -3.96
CA GLN A 72 24.24 1.87 -4.12
C GLN A 72 23.02 2.62 -3.55
N LYS A 73 23.20 3.30 -2.41
CA LYS A 73 22.15 4.12 -1.81
C LYS A 73 21.77 5.31 -2.69
N ILE A 74 22.75 6.01 -3.26
CA ILE A 74 22.52 7.11 -4.22
C ILE A 74 21.74 6.61 -5.44
N GLU A 75 22.13 5.46 -6.00
CA GLU A 75 21.43 4.85 -7.13
C GLU A 75 19.97 4.51 -6.81
N THR A 76 19.72 3.92 -5.64
CA THR A 76 18.37 3.64 -5.16
C THR A 76 17.56 4.92 -4.94
N LEU A 77 18.13 5.94 -4.28
CA LEU A 77 17.46 7.21 -4.06
C LEU A 77 17.10 7.91 -5.38
N ASN A 78 17.96 7.86 -6.39
CA ASN A 78 17.66 8.40 -7.72
C ASN A 78 16.47 7.70 -8.38
N ARG A 79 16.40 6.36 -8.32
CA ARG A 79 15.24 5.59 -8.82
C ARG A 79 13.96 5.95 -8.07
N GLU A 80 14.02 5.96 -6.74
CA GLU A 80 12.89 6.30 -5.87
C GLU A 80 12.36 7.71 -6.14
N ILE A 81 13.25 8.68 -6.35
CA ILE A 81 12.90 10.05 -6.75
C ILE A 81 12.23 10.08 -8.12
N ALA A 82 12.77 9.34 -9.09
CA ALA A 82 12.18 9.25 -10.43
C ALA A 82 10.76 8.62 -10.37
N ASP A 83 10.59 7.56 -9.59
CA ASP A 83 9.29 6.93 -9.37
C ASP A 83 8.30 7.91 -8.72
N MET A 84 8.69 8.63 -7.66
CA MET A 84 7.79 9.63 -7.04
C MET A 84 7.45 10.81 -7.97
N LYS A 85 8.32 11.12 -8.94
CA LYS A 85 8.05 12.15 -9.96
C LYS A 85 7.09 11.66 -11.04
N ALA A 86 7.05 10.36 -11.33
CA ALA A 86 6.29 9.81 -12.44
C ALA A 86 5.00 9.05 -12.02
N ARG A 87 4.94 8.59 -10.77
CA ARG A 87 3.94 7.63 -10.29
C ARG A 87 3.30 8.05 -8.97
N SER A 88 2.12 7.49 -8.75
CA SER A 88 1.37 7.53 -7.49
C SER A 88 1.17 6.12 -6.96
N PHE A 89 1.04 5.99 -5.65
CA PHE A 89 0.95 4.74 -4.91
C PHE A 89 -0.27 4.74 -3.99
N LEU A 90 -0.64 3.57 -3.47
CA LEU A 90 -1.71 3.50 -2.48
C LEU A 90 -1.29 4.24 -1.21
N ILE A 91 -2.23 4.86 -0.52
CA ILE A 91 -2.02 5.53 0.77
C ILE A 91 -2.64 4.66 1.86
N ALA A 92 -1.85 4.06 2.75
CA ALA A 92 -2.40 3.09 3.71
C ALA A 92 -3.47 3.63 4.66
N ARG A 93 -3.57 4.95 4.82
CA ARG A 93 -4.64 5.60 5.59
C ARG A 93 -5.94 5.78 4.82
N ALA A 94 -5.84 5.89 3.50
CA ALA A 94 -6.94 6.23 2.62
C ALA A 94 -7.39 5.05 1.76
N ASP A 95 -6.56 4.06 1.51
CA ASP A 95 -6.83 3.01 0.53
C ASP A 95 -6.89 1.63 1.20
N PRO A 96 -7.98 0.86 1.02
CA PRO A 96 -8.11 -0.46 1.61
C PRO A 96 -7.35 -1.51 0.80
N PHE A 97 -6.22 -1.96 1.33
CA PHE A 97 -5.45 -3.05 0.72
C PHE A 97 -4.91 -4.04 1.75
N ILE A 98 -4.58 -5.24 1.27
CA ILE A 98 -3.80 -6.25 2.00
C ILE A 98 -2.38 -6.35 1.44
N VAL A 99 -1.52 -7.00 2.22
CA VAL A 99 -0.15 -7.32 1.83
C VAL A 99 0.03 -8.83 1.84
N ILE A 100 0.53 -9.36 0.73
CA ILE A 100 0.90 -10.77 0.63
C ILE A 100 2.41 -10.93 0.87
N PRO A 101 2.86 -12.07 1.44
CA PRO A 101 4.27 -12.37 1.51
C PRO A 101 4.92 -12.45 0.13
N SER A 102 6.18 -12.01 0.01
CA SER A 102 6.91 -12.04 -1.27
C SER A 102 7.08 -13.42 -1.88
N TRP A 103 7.08 -14.48 -1.08
CA TRP A 103 7.16 -15.85 -1.60
C TRP A 103 5.94 -16.23 -2.43
N MET A 104 4.74 -15.66 -2.18
CA MET A 104 3.54 -15.98 -2.97
C MET A 104 3.70 -15.56 -4.43
N ARG A 105 4.41 -14.45 -4.68
CA ARG A 105 4.69 -13.97 -6.04
C ARG A 105 5.70 -14.85 -6.78
N LEU A 106 6.56 -15.58 -6.07
CA LEU A 106 7.55 -16.47 -6.71
C LEU A 106 6.89 -17.64 -7.44
N TYR A 107 5.65 -17.98 -7.09
CA TYR A 107 4.89 -19.03 -7.74
C TYR A 107 4.13 -18.56 -8.99
N ALA A 108 4.20 -17.28 -9.36
CA ALA A 108 3.47 -16.75 -10.52
C ALA A 108 3.82 -17.43 -11.85
N SER A 109 5.06 -17.90 -12.01
CA SER A 109 5.48 -18.66 -13.20
C SER A 109 5.02 -20.12 -13.20
N GLN A 110 4.63 -20.65 -12.04
CA GLN A 110 4.25 -22.06 -11.84
C GLN A 110 2.74 -22.24 -11.71
N ASN A 111 2.03 -21.22 -11.25
CA ASN A 111 0.59 -21.24 -11.05
C ASN A 111 -0.04 -19.96 -11.60
N LYS A 112 -0.85 -20.10 -12.65
CA LYS A 112 -1.57 -18.97 -13.26
C LYS A 112 -2.53 -18.26 -12.30
N PHE A 113 -2.97 -18.96 -11.24
CA PHE A 113 -3.82 -18.42 -10.17
C PHE A 113 -3.02 -18.00 -8.93
N ALA A 114 -1.70 -17.84 -9.04
CA ALA A 114 -0.92 -17.22 -7.97
C ALA A 114 -1.40 -15.78 -7.74
N PRO A 115 -1.57 -15.33 -6.48
CA PRO A 115 -1.97 -13.96 -6.18
C PRO A 115 -0.99 -12.93 -6.75
N SER A 116 -1.54 -11.89 -7.38
CA SER A 116 -0.80 -10.79 -7.95
C SER A 116 -1.21 -9.45 -7.36
N VAL A 117 -0.30 -8.47 -7.43
CA VAL A 117 -0.59 -7.09 -7.04
C VAL A 117 -1.71 -6.55 -7.93
N GLY A 118 -2.72 -5.94 -7.30
CA GLY A 118 -3.92 -5.44 -7.95
C GLY A 118 -5.10 -6.41 -7.99
N ASP A 119 -4.90 -7.69 -7.68
CA ASP A 119 -6.03 -8.62 -7.56
C ASP A 119 -6.97 -8.17 -6.45
N TYR A 120 -8.27 -8.30 -6.70
CA TYR A 120 -9.32 -7.98 -5.75
C TYR A 120 -9.35 -8.99 -4.60
N VAL A 121 -9.75 -8.51 -3.42
CA VAL A 121 -9.79 -9.25 -2.18
C VAL A 121 -11.07 -8.92 -1.42
N ALA A 122 -11.71 -9.95 -0.89
CA ALA A 122 -12.76 -9.83 0.12
C ALA A 122 -12.15 -10.14 1.50
N ILE A 123 -12.14 -9.15 2.39
CA ILE A 123 -11.70 -9.33 3.78
C ILE A 123 -12.92 -9.65 4.63
N ILE A 124 -12.96 -10.84 5.21
CA ILE A 124 -14.11 -11.34 5.97
C ILE A 124 -13.82 -11.19 7.46
N PHE A 125 -14.68 -10.46 8.17
CA PHE A 125 -14.56 -10.22 9.61
C PHE A 125 -15.93 -9.92 10.23
N GLU A 126 -16.29 -10.67 11.29
CA GLU A 126 -17.48 -10.44 12.14
C GLU A 126 -18.78 -10.15 11.35
N GLY A 127 -19.12 -11.01 10.38
CA GLY A 127 -20.34 -10.88 9.58
C GLY A 127 -20.30 -9.76 8.53
N ARG A 128 -19.14 -9.13 8.32
CA ARG A 128 -18.91 -8.11 7.28
C ARG A 128 -17.87 -8.60 6.28
N ILE A 129 -18.01 -8.13 5.05
CA ILE A 129 -16.99 -8.29 4.01
C ILE A 129 -16.52 -6.91 3.59
N LEU A 130 -15.21 -6.66 3.66
CA LEU A 130 -14.60 -5.40 3.23
C LEU A 130 -13.91 -5.62 1.87
N PRO A 131 -14.29 -4.89 0.81
CA PRO A 131 -13.62 -4.98 -0.48
C PRO A 131 -12.24 -4.30 -0.40
N ALA A 132 -11.24 -4.93 -1.00
CA ALA A 132 -9.86 -4.44 -1.01
C ALA A 132 -9.13 -4.97 -2.26
N ILE A 133 -7.85 -4.61 -2.40
CA ILE A 133 -6.93 -5.23 -3.36
C ILE A 133 -5.66 -5.72 -2.67
N ILE A 134 -4.87 -6.53 -3.39
CA ILE A 134 -3.47 -6.78 -3.03
C ILE A 134 -2.66 -5.54 -3.40
N GLY A 135 -2.35 -4.72 -2.40
CA GLY A 135 -1.68 -3.44 -2.60
C GLY A 135 -0.17 -3.51 -2.49
N ASP A 136 0.35 -4.47 -1.71
CA ASP A 136 1.78 -4.56 -1.48
C ASP A 136 2.27 -5.98 -1.25
N THR A 137 3.59 -6.12 -1.18
CA THR A 137 4.28 -7.36 -0.93
C THR A 137 5.27 -7.21 0.22
N GLY A 138 5.06 -8.01 1.26
CA GLY A 138 5.79 -7.91 2.52
C GLY A 138 6.82 -9.03 2.73
N PRO A 139 7.42 -9.08 3.93
CA PRO A 139 8.37 -10.12 4.32
C PRO A 139 7.79 -11.53 4.19
N THR A 140 8.64 -12.51 3.88
CA THR A 140 8.24 -13.90 3.65
C THR A 140 7.58 -14.57 4.87
N TRP A 141 7.95 -14.15 6.08
CA TRP A 141 7.54 -14.76 7.34
C TRP A 141 6.26 -14.15 7.93
N LYS A 142 5.64 -13.16 7.27
CA LYS A 142 4.53 -12.39 7.83
C LYS A 142 3.28 -12.45 6.95
N LEU A 143 2.19 -12.96 7.52
CA LEU A 143 0.87 -13.03 6.93
C LEU A 143 -0.10 -12.14 7.71
N GLY A 144 -1.21 -11.75 7.09
CA GLY A 144 -2.27 -11.00 7.79
C GLY A 144 -2.09 -9.48 7.74
N GLU A 145 -1.14 -8.95 6.98
CA GLU A 145 -0.91 -7.51 6.90
C GLU A 145 -1.96 -6.81 6.03
N ALA A 146 -2.41 -5.65 6.50
CA ALA A 146 -3.32 -4.78 5.79
C ALA A 146 -3.00 -3.30 6.07
N SER A 147 -3.52 -2.45 5.20
CA SER A 147 -3.53 -0.99 5.32
C SER A 147 -4.04 -0.51 6.68
N LEU A 148 -3.57 0.65 7.15
CA LEU A 148 -4.08 1.28 8.37
C LEU A 148 -5.58 1.57 8.29
N ARG A 149 -6.10 1.86 7.08
CA ARG A 149 -7.52 2.04 6.82
C ARG A 149 -8.33 0.81 7.22
N VAL A 150 -7.95 -0.37 6.70
CA VAL A 150 -8.58 -1.64 7.08
C VAL A 150 -8.42 -1.87 8.57
N ALA A 151 -7.22 -1.69 9.12
CA ALA A 151 -6.99 -1.92 10.54
C ALA A 151 -7.90 -1.06 11.44
N LYS A 152 -8.10 0.22 11.10
CA LYS A 152 -8.99 1.12 11.84
C LYS A 152 -10.47 0.79 11.69
N GLU A 153 -10.88 0.25 10.55
CA GLU A 153 -12.25 -0.24 10.33
C GLU A 153 -12.55 -1.51 11.14
N LEU A 154 -11.53 -2.33 11.39
CA LEU A 154 -11.66 -3.50 12.28
C LEU A 154 -11.59 -3.11 13.76
N ASN A 155 -10.75 -2.13 14.09
CA ASN A 155 -10.56 -1.63 15.45
C ASN A 155 -10.10 -0.17 15.41
N SER A 156 -10.94 0.76 15.88
CA SER A 156 -10.66 2.20 15.84
C SER A 156 -9.37 2.60 16.58
N ASN A 157 -8.93 1.79 17.55
CA ASN A 157 -7.70 2.01 18.30
C ASN A 157 -6.44 1.48 17.59
N ALA A 158 -6.56 0.91 16.40
CA ALA A 158 -5.42 0.39 15.65
C ALA A 158 -4.48 1.52 15.19
N THR A 159 -3.18 1.22 15.25
CA THR A 159 -2.11 2.11 14.78
C THR A 159 -1.10 1.30 13.97
N SER A 160 -0.06 1.95 13.44
CA SER A 160 1.08 1.22 12.84
C SER A 160 1.74 0.26 13.83
N TYR A 161 1.68 0.54 15.13
CA TYR A 161 2.28 -0.27 16.20
C TYR A 161 1.28 -1.15 16.95
N LYS A 162 -0.02 -0.83 16.91
CA LYS A 162 -1.09 -1.57 17.59
C LYS A 162 -1.96 -2.30 16.57
N ARG A 163 -1.88 -3.64 16.59
CA ARG A 163 -2.65 -4.52 15.70
C ARG A 163 -4.16 -4.43 16.02
N PRO A 164 -5.04 -4.53 15.02
CA PRO A 164 -6.48 -4.45 15.24
C PRO A 164 -7.06 -5.72 15.88
N VAL A 165 -6.50 -6.88 15.52
CA VAL A 165 -6.91 -8.22 15.93
C VAL A 165 -5.66 -9.05 16.20
N SER A 166 -5.68 -9.86 17.26
CA SER A 166 -4.58 -10.76 17.64
C SER A 166 -4.90 -12.25 17.47
N ASP A 167 -6.16 -12.59 17.17
CA ASP A 167 -6.64 -13.96 16.98
C ASP A 167 -7.00 -14.27 15.53
N LEU A 168 -7.24 -15.54 15.22
CA LEU A 168 -7.68 -16.01 13.89
C LEU A 168 -9.16 -15.67 13.62
N LYS A 169 -9.46 -14.38 13.47
CA LYS A 169 -10.83 -13.86 13.21
C LYS A 169 -11.00 -13.20 11.84
N VAL A 170 -9.90 -12.97 11.14
CA VAL A 170 -9.88 -12.30 9.83
C VAL A 170 -9.47 -13.29 8.77
N SER A 171 -10.29 -13.43 7.73
CA SER A 171 -9.99 -14.24 6.55
C SER A 171 -9.88 -13.36 5.32
N TYR A 172 -8.94 -13.69 4.42
CA TYR A 172 -8.78 -13.03 3.13
C TYR A 172 -9.15 -14.01 2.02
N LEU A 173 -10.22 -13.70 1.29
CA LEU A 173 -10.56 -14.37 0.04
C LEU A 173 -9.98 -13.54 -1.11
N ILE A 174 -8.94 -14.07 -1.75
CA ILE A 174 -8.29 -13.44 -2.90
C ILE A 174 -8.95 -13.97 -4.15
N PHE A 175 -9.17 -13.10 -5.14
CA PHE A 175 -9.65 -13.47 -6.47
C PHE A 175 -8.50 -13.30 -7.47
N PRO A 176 -7.69 -14.34 -7.74
CA PRO A 176 -6.55 -14.23 -8.65
C PRO A 176 -6.99 -13.88 -10.07
N GLN A 177 -6.14 -13.19 -10.82
CA GLN A 177 -6.39 -12.76 -12.21
C GLN A 177 -7.54 -11.75 -12.36
N SER A 178 -7.96 -11.12 -11.26
CA SER A 178 -9.05 -10.14 -11.27
C SER A 178 -8.55 -8.70 -11.40
N ALA A 179 -7.24 -8.48 -11.31
CA ALA A 179 -6.62 -7.16 -11.39
C ALA A 179 -6.99 -6.41 -12.69
N ASP A 180 -7.47 -5.19 -12.52
CA ASP A 180 -7.58 -4.23 -13.62
C ASP A 180 -6.24 -3.54 -13.89
N SER A 181 -6.20 -2.74 -14.96
CA SER A 181 -5.10 -1.80 -15.18
C SER A 181 -4.93 -0.86 -13.98
N ALA A 182 -3.69 -0.66 -13.56
CA ALA A 182 -3.37 0.14 -12.38
C ALA A 182 -3.89 1.58 -12.52
N SER A 183 -4.68 2.03 -11.56
CA SER A 183 -5.32 3.33 -11.53
C SER A 183 -5.55 3.80 -10.09
N ALA A 184 -5.92 5.07 -9.91
CA ALA A 184 -6.28 5.57 -8.59
C ALA A 184 -7.46 4.77 -8.02
N PRO A 185 -7.46 4.45 -6.71
CA PRO A 185 -8.54 3.71 -6.07
C PRO A 185 -9.92 4.37 -6.26
N ASP A 186 -10.88 3.55 -6.69
CA ASP A 186 -12.29 3.91 -6.82
C ASP A 186 -13.10 2.93 -5.97
N MET A 187 -13.67 3.45 -4.87
CA MET A 187 -14.32 2.63 -3.85
C MET A 187 -15.63 1.99 -4.36
N ASP A 188 -16.35 2.67 -5.24
CA ASP A 188 -17.60 2.17 -5.79
C ASP A 188 -17.31 1.07 -6.82
N LYS A 189 -16.33 1.30 -7.69
CA LYS A 189 -15.84 0.27 -8.62
C LYS A 189 -15.36 -0.98 -7.87
N TRP A 190 -14.60 -0.81 -6.79
CA TRP A 190 -14.10 -1.93 -6.00
C TRP A 190 -15.22 -2.69 -5.30
N PHE A 191 -16.23 -1.97 -4.80
CA PHE A 191 -17.44 -2.59 -4.25
C PHE A 191 -18.14 -3.45 -5.31
N ASP A 192 -18.46 -2.87 -6.47
CA ASP A 192 -19.21 -3.56 -7.53
C ASP A 192 -18.43 -4.77 -8.05
N LYS A 193 -17.12 -4.65 -8.21
CA LYS A 193 -16.26 -5.74 -8.68
C LYS A 193 -16.18 -6.88 -7.67
N VAL A 194 -15.99 -6.59 -6.39
CA VAL A 194 -15.97 -7.62 -5.34
C VAL A 194 -17.34 -8.25 -5.17
N GLN A 195 -18.43 -7.48 -5.28
CA GLN A 195 -19.79 -8.01 -5.25
C GLN A 195 -20.01 -9.02 -6.38
N SER A 196 -19.63 -8.67 -7.61
CA SER A 196 -19.71 -9.59 -8.76
C SER A 196 -18.92 -10.87 -8.51
N LEU A 197 -17.68 -10.76 -8.04
CA LEU A 197 -16.80 -11.91 -7.78
C LEU A 197 -17.32 -12.80 -6.64
N LEU A 198 -17.94 -12.22 -5.62
CA LEU A 198 -18.62 -12.98 -4.56
C LEU A 198 -19.82 -13.75 -5.11
N GLY A 199 -20.60 -13.14 -6.00
CA GLY A 199 -21.71 -13.81 -6.69
C GLY A 199 -21.28 -15.05 -7.47
N GLU A 200 -20.08 -15.04 -8.06
CA GLU A 200 -19.51 -16.20 -8.77
C GLU A 200 -19.15 -17.37 -7.84
N VAL A 201 -18.90 -17.12 -6.55
CA VAL A 201 -18.46 -18.15 -5.57
C VAL A 201 -19.54 -18.53 -4.55
N GLY A 202 -20.78 -18.08 -4.74
CA GLY A 202 -21.91 -18.45 -3.88
C GLY A 202 -22.62 -17.28 -3.16
N ASP A 203 -22.26 -16.04 -3.50
CA ASP A 203 -22.87 -14.80 -2.98
C ASP A 203 -22.69 -14.61 -1.45
N LEU A 204 -23.33 -13.57 -0.91
CA LEU A 204 -23.35 -13.25 0.50
C LEU A 204 -24.27 -14.19 1.27
N GLY A 205 -23.80 -14.68 2.41
CA GLY A 205 -24.65 -15.41 3.37
C GLY A 205 -25.72 -14.51 3.99
N GLU A 206 -26.78 -15.13 4.53
CA GLU A 206 -27.85 -14.41 5.21
C GLU A 206 -27.30 -13.51 6.34
N GLY A 207 -27.73 -12.25 6.36
CA GLY A 207 -27.28 -11.26 7.34
C GLY A 207 -25.88 -10.68 7.11
N VAL A 208 -25.11 -11.22 6.17
CA VAL A 208 -23.77 -10.69 5.81
C VAL A 208 -23.91 -9.51 4.87
N LYS A 209 -23.11 -8.47 5.10
CA LYS A 209 -23.10 -7.27 4.25
C LYS A 209 -21.72 -7.02 3.66
N LEU A 210 -21.70 -6.71 2.35
CA LEU A 210 -20.54 -6.10 1.72
C LEU A 210 -20.47 -4.63 2.14
N PHE A 211 -19.32 -4.22 2.63
CA PHE A 211 -19.08 -2.89 3.14
C PHE A 211 -18.75 -1.92 2.02
N ARG A 212 -19.43 -0.77 1.99
CA ARG A 212 -19.10 0.33 1.08
C ARG A 212 -18.20 1.32 1.80
N TRP A 213 -16.98 1.48 1.30
CA TRP A 213 -16.01 2.40 1.87
C TRP A 213 -16.45 3.86 1.68
N PRO A 214 -16.46 4.69 2.74
CA PRO A 214 -16.68 6.13 2.55
C PRO A 214 -15.54 6.73 1.73
N ASN A 215 -15.78 7.83 0.99
CA ASN A 215 -14.66 8.52 0.36
C ASN A 215 -13.79 9.18 1.46
N TYR A 216 -12.51 8.81 1.51
CA TYR A 216 -11.57 9.34 2.49
C TYR A 216 -11.26 10.83 2.29
N PHE A 217 -11.30 11.30 1.04
CA PHE A 217 -10.92 12.67 0.67
C PHE A 217 -12.09 13.64 0.63
N ASN A 218 -13.33 13.16 0.83
CA ASN A 218 -14.43 14.06 1.07
C ASN A 218 -14.23 14.72 2.43
N LYS A 219 -14.14 16.05 2.45
CA LYS A 219 -14.16 16.80 3.70
C LYS A 219 -15.47 16.46 4.42
N LYS A 220 -15.37 16.03 5.68
CA LYS A 220 -16.50 16.17 6.58
C LYS A 220 -16.74 17.68 6.67
N GLU A 221 -17.91 18.14 6.23
CA GLU A 221 -18.41 19.43 6.67
C GLU A 221 -18.53 19.32 8.19
N GLU A 222 -17.62 20.00 8.90
CA GLU A 222 -17.76 20.32 10.32
C GLU A 222 -18.50 21.64 10.47
#